data_AF-A0A915NG91-F1
#
_entry.id   AF-A0A915NG91-F1
#
_cell.length_a   1.000
_cell.length_b   1.000
_cell.length_c   1.000
_cell.angle_alpha   90.00
_cell.angle_beta   90.00
_cell.angle_gamma   90.00
#
_symmetry.space_group_name_H-M   'P 1'
#
loop_
_entity.id
_entity.type
_entity.pdbx_description
1 polymer ?
#
loop_
_entity_poly.entity_id
_entity_poly.type
_entity_poly.pdbx_seq_one_letter_code
_entity_poly.pdbx_strand_id
1 'polypeptide(L)'
;MLPSISKFFSILRIANSHNQSDQNEEDKNDSKEKVIFITKKEFFEPITDEYVKSISKMSPEEIYDNYNPGPTNPDGSVNFECHCVSHIVASPCGYDFRKAMTCQKSASEKELEEGACGEEFMKFLECVMSTGCFRRSPEEELNSKKDSD
;
A
#
# COMPACT_ATOMS: atom_id res chain seq x y z
N MET A 1 -51.06 52.41 -21.92
CA MET A 1 -50.41 52.67 -20.61
C MET A 1 -50.26 51.36 -19.88
N LEU A 2 -49.16 51.25 -19.14
CA LEU A 2 -48.45 50.02 -18.74
C LEU A 2 -49.26 48.99 -17.93
N PRO A 3 -49.04 47.68 -18.15
CA PRO A 3 -49.44 46.64 -17.22
C PRO A 3 -48.40 46.49 -16.10
N SER A 4 -48.85 46.55 -14.84
CA SER A 4 -48.08 46.12 -13.67
C SER A 4 -48.82 44.94 -13.06
N ILE A 5 -48.16 43.77 -13.00
CA ILE A 5 -48.44 42.56 -12.18
C ILE A 5 -47.47 41.40 -12.56
N SER A 6 -46.53 41.58 -13.51
CA SER A 6 -45.54 40.55 -13.91
C SER A 6 -44.47 40.17 -12.87
N LYS A 7 -44.68 40.36 -11.56
CA LYS A 7 -43.59 40.27 -10.56
C LYS A 7 -43.67 39.19 -9.49
N PHE A 8 -44.61 38.25 -9.50
CA PHE A 8 -44.75 37.34 -8.33
C PHE A 8 -44.79 35.83 -8.55
N PHE A 9 -44.71 35.29 -9.78
CA PHE A 9 -44.81 33.83 -9.97
C PHE A 9 -43.80 33.16 -10.92
N SER A 10 -42.63 33.76 -11.16
CA SER A 10 -41.54 33.08 -11.90
C SER A 10 -40.36 32.61 -11.03
N ILE A 11 -40.42 32.73 -9.70
CA ILE A 11 -39.26 32.45 -8.82
C ILE A 11 -39.25 31.03 -8.24
N LEU A 12 -40.26 30.17 -8.49
CA LEU A 12 -40.25 28.82 -7.92
C LEU A 12 -40.45 27.74 -8.99
N ARG A 13 -39.36 26.96 -9.17
CA ARG A 13 -39.23 25.68 -9.89
C ARG A 13 -39.17 25.77 -11.41
N ILE A 14 -37.94 25.68 -11.92
CA ILE A 14 -37.40 24.73 -12.92
C ILE A 14 -35.89 25.05 -12.93
N ALA A 15 -35.11 24.34 -12.12
CA ALA A 15 -34.20 23.28 -12.60
C ALA A 15 -33.06 23.81 -13.50
N ASN A 16 -31.83 23.58 -13.03
CA ASN A 16 -30.61 23.40 -13.82
C ASN A 16 -30.45 24.25 -15.08
N SER A 17 -29.65 25.31 -14.99
CA SER A 17 -28.63 25.61 -15.98
C SER A 17 -27.70 26.69 -15.47
N HIS A 18 -26.39 26.40 -15.50
CA HIS A 18 -25.27 27.31 -15.30
C HIS A 18 -25.16 27.97 -13.93
N ASN A 19 -24.65 27.22 -12.95
CA ASN A 19 -23.84 27.85 -11.89
C ASN A 19 -22.37 27.70 -12.31
N GLN A 20 -21.87 28.82 -12.83
CA GLN A 20 -20.54 29.18 -13.28
C GLN A 20 -19.42 28.18 -12.99
N SER A 21 -18.89 27.61 -14.07
CA SER A 21 -17.46 27.32 -14.16
C SER A 21 -16.68 28.65 -14.14
N ASP A 22 -15.45 28.54 -13.65
CA ASP A 22 -14.30 29.39 -13.96
C ASP A 22 -14.32 30.80 -13.37
N GLN A 23 -13.63 30.97 -12.24
CA GLN A 23 -12.30 31.59 -12.20
C GLN A 23 -11.63 31.26 -10.86
N ASN A 24 -10.62 30.38 -10.88
CA ASN A 24 -9.40 30.53 -10.11
C ASN A 24 -8.31 29.79 -10.89
N GLU A 25 -7.43 30.62 -11.46
CA GLU A 25 -6.23 30.34 -12.26
C GLU A 25 -5.91 28.86 -12.54
N GLU A 26 -6.03 28.51 -13.82
CA GLU A 26 -5.08 27.58 -14.45
C GLU A 26 -3.68 28.18 -14.30
N ASP A 27 -3.05 27.92 -13.15
CA ASP A 27 -1.63 28.11 -13.01
C ASP A 27 -0.96 26.99 -13.82
N LYS A 28 -0.58 27.37 -15.04
CA LYS A 28 0.07 26.53 -16.03
C LYS A 28 1.51 26.25 -15.59
N ASN A 29 1.66 25.56 -14.46
CA ASN A 29 2.90 25.00 -13.98
C ASN A 29 2.87 23.50 -14.22
N ASP A 30 3.76 23.04 -15.11
CA ASP A 30 4.04 21.64 -15.43
C ASP A 30 4.76 20.93 -14.25
N SER A 31 4.34 21.22 -13.01
CA SER A 31 4.86 20.59 -11.82
C SER A 31 4.10 19.30 -11.56
N LYS A 32 4.80 18.18 -11.57
CA LYS A 32 4.28 16.83 -11.26
C LYS A 32 3.68 16.69 -9.85
N GLU A 33 3.68 17.76 -9.06
CA GLU A 33 3.27 17.79 -7.67
C GLU A 33 1.94 18.53 -7.54
N LYS A 34 0.95 17.83 -6.96
CA LYS A 34 -0.36 18.36 -6.62
C LYS A 34 -0.52 18.29 -5.10
N VAL A 35 -0.77 19.43 -4.47
CA VAL A 35 -1.11 19.47 -3.04
C VAL A 35 -2.62 19.30 -2.91
N ILE A 36 -3.04 18.24 -2.21
CA ILE A 36 -4.45 17.94 -1.95
C ILE A 36 -4.74 18.26 -0.49
N PHE A 37 -5.78 19.05 -0.24
CA PHE A 37 -6.22 19.40 1.10
C PHE A 37 -7.55 18.70 1.41
N ILE A 38 -7.69 18.21 2.63
CA ILE A 38 -8.93 17.66 3.17
C ILE A 38 -9.25 18.35 4.50
N THR A 39 -10.50 18.74 4.69
CA THR A 39 -10.94 19.28 5.97
C THR A 39 -11.10 18.17 7.00
N LYS A 40 -11.03 18.51 8.29
CA LYS A 40 -11.30 17.55 9.38
C LYS A 40 -12.68 16.90 9.24
N LYS A 41 -13.69 17.65 8.77
CA LYS A 41 -15.05 17.14 8.58
C LYS A 41 -15.09 16.08 7.47
N GLU A 42 -14.54 16.41 6.30
CA GLU A 42 -14.47 15.49 5.15
C GLU A 42 -13.68 14.21 5.49
N PHE A 43 -12.62 14.32 6.30
CA PHE A 43 -11.87 13.15 6.77
C PHE A 43 -12.72 12.14 7.55
N PHE A 44 -13.72 12.61 8.30
CA PHE A 44 -14.63 11.75 9.08
C PHE A 44 -15.89 11.33 8.31
N GLU A 45 -16.13 11.88 7.12
CA GLU A 45 -17.28 11.49 6.32
C GLU A 45 -17.02 10.16 5.59
N PRO A 46 -18.05 9.32 5.37
CA PRO A 46 -17.90 8.10 4.59
C PRO A 46 -17.41 8.40 3.18
N ILE A 47 -16.49 7.58 2.66
CA ILE A 47 -16.04 7.69 1.28
C ILE A 47 -17.21 7.34 0.35
N THR A 48 -17.67 8.31 -0.44
CA THR A 48 -18.82 8.15 -1.34
C THR A 48 -18.45 7.98 -2.81
N ASP A 49 -17.15 8.01 -3.10
CA ASP A 49 -16.59 7.87 -4.44
C ASP A 49 -17.07 6.59 -5.16
N GLU A 50 -17.47 6.71 -6.43
CA GLU A 50 -18.04 5.61 -7.19
C GLU A 50 -17.02 4.49 -7.47
N TYR A 51 -15.74 4.85 -7.64
CA TYR A 51 -14.66 3.89 -7.83
C TYR A 51 -14.37 3.13 -6.54
N VAL A 52 -14.33 3.80 -5.39
CA VAL A 52 -14.17 3.11 -4.09
C VAL A 52 -15.36 2.18 -3.82
N LYS A 53 -16.58 2.61 -4.16
CA LYS A 53 -17.77 1.76 -4.09
C LYS A 53 -17.72 0.58 -5.05
N SER A 54 -17.13 0.71 -6.23
CA SER A 54 -17.00 -0.40 -7.16
C SER A 54 -16.00 -1.44 -6.65
N ILE A 55 -14.84 -1.02 -6.14
CA ILE A 55 -13.87 -1.91 -5.49
C ILE A 55 -14.50 -2.66 -4.32
N SER A 56 -15.30 -1.99 -3.48
CA SER A 56 -15.93 -2.62 -2.31
C SER A 56 -16.89 -3.78 -2.65
N LYS A 57 -17.33 -3.89 -3.90
CA LYS A 57 -18.25 -4.92 -4.38
C LYS A 57 -17.55 -6.02 -5.18
N MET A 58 -16.30 -5.84 -5.55
CA MET A 58 -15.50 -6.81 -6.28
C MET A 58 -15.07 -7.95 -5.34
N SER A 59 -14.92 -9.16 -5.89
CA SER A 59 -14.35 -10.28 -5.13
C SER A 59 -12.84 -10.08 -4.94
N PRO A 60 -12.22 -10.73 -3.94
CA PRO A 60 -10.76 -10.69 -3.78
C PRO A 60 -10.01 -11.04 -5.06
N GLU A 61 -10.52 -11.97 -5.87
CA GLU A 61 -9.91 -12.39 -7.15
C GLU A 61 -10.01 -11.32 -8.25
N GLU A 62 -10.96 -10.39 -8.15
CA GLU A 62 -11.13 -9.26 -9.07
C GLU A 62 -10.30 -8.04 -8.63
N ILE A 63 -10.02 -7.91 -7.32
CA ILE A 63 -9.27 -6.80 -6.73
C ILE A 63 -7.77 -7.09 -6.72
N TYR A 64 -7.41 -8.27 -6.21
CA TYR A 64 -6.04 -8.73 -6.22
C TYR A 64 -5.84 -9.37 -7.58
N ASP A 65 -4.97 -8.77 -8.39
CA ASP A 65 -4.32 -9.51 -9.44
C ASP A 65 -3.84 -10.85 -8.84
N ASN A 66 -3.82 -11.94 -9.62
CA ASN A 66 -3.13 -13.18 -9.26
C ASN A 66 -1.59 -12.99 -9.14
N TYR A 67 -1.16 -11.82 -8.67
CA TYR A 67 0.17 -11.34 -8.36
C TYR A 67 0.67 -11.94 -7.04
N ASN A 68 0.48 -13.24 -6.88
CA ASN A 68 1.41 -14.02 -6.09
C ASN A 68 2.25 -14.86 -7.06
N PRO A 69 3.27 -14.26 -7.72
CA PRO A 69 4.18 -14.99 -8.59
C PRO A 69 4.97 -16.09 -7.85
N GLY A 70 4.74 -16.25 -6.54
CA GLY A 70 5.36 -17.27 -5.73
C GLY A 70 6.79 -16.88 -5.33
N PRO A 71 7.53 -17.81 -4.71
CA PRO A 71 8.87 -17.55 -4.21
C PRO A 71 9.95 -17.53 -5.31
N THR A 72 9.59 -17.80 -6.57
CA THR A 72 10.54 -17.93 -7.69
C THR A 72 10.06 -17.07 -8.85
N ASN A 73 10.95 -16.23 -9.36
CA ASN A 73 10.72 -15.41 -10.54
C ASN A 73 10.66 -16.26 -11.83
N PRO A 74 10.13 -15.74 -12.94
CA PRO A 74 10.11 -16.46 -14.23
C PRO A 74 11.50 -16.87 -14.75
N ASP A 75 12.56 -16.16 -14.36
CA ASP A 75 13.95 -16.47 -14.70
C ASP A 75 14.57 -17.54 -13.78
N GLY A 76 13.82 -18.06 -12.81
CA GLY A 76 14.27 -19.05 -11.84
C GLY A 76 14.97 -18.47 -10.61
N SER A 77 15.19 -17.15 -10.53
CA SER A 77 15.76 -16.49 -9.36
C SER A 77 14.76 -16.41 -8.19
N VAL A 78 15.24 -16.09 -6.99
CA VAL A 78 14.37 -15.91 -5.81
C VAL A 78 13.54 -14.63 -5.96
N ASN A 79 12.24 -14.71 -5.76
CA ASN A 79 11.37 -13.55 -5.69
C ASN A 79 11.39 -12.94 -4.28
N PHE A 80 12.18 -11.89 -4.09
CA PHE A 80 12.29 -11.18 -2.81
C PHE A 80 11.12 -10.22 -2.52
N GLU A 81 10.28 -9.95 -3.52
CA GLU A 81 9.06 -9.13 -3.37
C GLU A 81 7.85 -9.98 -2.92
N CYS A 82 8.01 -11.30 -2.83
CA CYS A 82 6.97 -12.18 -2.32
C CYS A 82 6.64 -11.81 -0.87
N HIS A 83 5.36 -11.56 -0.58
CA HIS A 83 4.88 -11.12 0.74
C HIS A 83 5.32 -12.04 1.90
N CYS A 84 5.60 -13.32 1.62
CA CYS A 84 6.10 -14.29 2.60
C CYS A 84 7.46 -13.89 3.18
N VAL A 85 8.31 -13.22 2.40
CA VAL A 85 9.69 -12.87 2.79
C VAL A 85 9.96 -11.37 2.75
N SER A 86 9.06 -10.56 2.20
CA SER A 86 9.24 -9.12 2.02
C SER A 86 9.59 -8.40 3.33
N HIS A 87 8.97 -8.80 4.44
CA HIS A 87 9.25 -8.23 5.76
C HIS A 87 10.67 -8.55 6.29
N ILE A 88 11.24 -9.70 5.90
CA ILE A 88 12.62 -10.07 6.23
C ILE A 88 13.59 -9.30 5.33
N VAL A 89 13.28 -9.22 4.04
CA VAL A 89 14.05 -8.48 3.01
C VAL A 89 14.13 -7.00 3.33
N ALA A 90 13.06 -6.42 3.88
CA ALA A 90 12.98 -5.02 4.31
C ALA A 90 13.58 -4.77 5.71
N SER A 91 14.04 -5.81 6.41
CA SER A 91 14.69 -5.65 7.72
C SER A 91 16.12 -5.10 7.59
N PRO A 92 16.70 -4.58 8.69
CA PRO A 92 18.14 -4.24 8.73
C PRO A 92 19.07 -5.39 8.34
N CYS A 93 18.64 -6.65 8.52
CA CYS A 93 19.39 -7.86 8.13
C CYS A 93 19.01 -8.41 6.74
N GLY A 94 18.22 -7.66 5.97
CA GLY A 94 17.72 -8.09 4.67
C GLY A 94 18.82 -8.32 3.63
N TYR A 95 19.98 -7.64 3.76
CA TYR A 95 21.12 -7.87 2.86
C TYR A 95 21.68 -9.29 2.98
N ASP A 96 21.99 -9.72 4.20
CA ASP A 96 22.53 -11.06 4.45
C ASP A 96 21.50 -12.14 4.16
N PHE A 97 20.21 -11.87 4.44
CA PHE A 97 19.12 -12.76 4.05
C PHE A 97 19.08 -13.01 2.53
N ARG A 98 19.17 -11.94 1.72
CA ARG A 98 19.21 -12.08 0.25
C ARG A 98 20.40 -12.92 -0.21
N LYS A 99 21.59 -12.73 0.40
CA LYS A 99 22.78 -13.53 0.09
C LYS A 99 22.57 -15.01 0.42
N ALA A 100 22.05 -15.33 1.59
CA ALA A 100 21.79 -16.70 2.01
C ALA A 100 20.77 -17.40 1.09
N MET A 101 19.64 -16.73 0.78
CA MET A 101 18.60 -17.30 -0.09
C MET A 101 19.05 -17.46 -1.54
N THR A 102 19.83 -16.51 -2.08
CA THR A 102 20.41 -16.64 -3.43
C THR A 102 21.39 -17.81 -3.49
N CYS A 103 22.26 -17.97 -2.48
CA CYS A 103 23.16 -19.11 -2.42
C CYS A 103 22.38 -20.43 -2.38
N GLN A 104 21.42 -20.55 -1.46
CA GLN A 104 20.59 -21.75 -1.30
C GLN A 104 19.86 -22.11 -2.60
N LYS A 105 19.36 -21.12 -3.34
CA LYS A 105 18.67 -21.34 -4.62
C LYS A 105 19.60 -21.86 -5.71
N SER A 106 20.87 -21.47 -5.69
CA SER A 106 21.87 -21.89 -6.66
C SER A 106 22.52 -23.24 -6.35
N ALA A 107 22.53 -23.65 -5.09
CA ALA A 107 23.09 -24.92 -4.65
C ALA A 107 22.12 -26.09 -4.91
N SER A 108 22.68 -27.25 -5.24
CA SER A 108 21.94 -28.51 -5.26
C SER A 108 21.68 -29.03 -3.84
N GLU A 109 20.71 -29.94 -3.70
CA GLU A 109 20.39 -30.57 -2.43
C GLU A 109 21.62 -31.27 -1.80
N LYS A 110 22.41 -31.98 -2.61
CA LYS A 110 23.66 -32.62 -2.16
C LYS A 110 24.69 -31.62 -1.66
N GLU A 111 24.86 -30.50 -2.34
CA GLU A 111 25.79 -29.45 -1.89
C GLU A 111 25.34 -28.83 -0.57
N LEU A 112 24.03 -28.65 -0.37
CA LEU A 112 23.48 -28.18 0.91
C LEU A 112 23.69 -29.19 2.04
N GLU A 113 23.51 -30.48 1.78
CA GLU A 113 23.82 -31.56 2.73
C GLU A 113 25.32 -31.59 3.11
N GLU A 114 26.18 -31.23 2.15
CA GLU A 114 27.64 -31.09 2.35
C GLU A 114 28.03 -29.75 3.00
N GLY A 115 27.07 -28.86 3.29
CA GLY A 115 27.27 -27.62 4.03
C GLY A 115 27.47 -26.37 3.18
N ALA A 116 27.15 -26.41 1.88
CA ALA A 116 27.13 -25.21 1.04
C ALA A 116 26.20 -24.14 1.63
N CYS A 117 26.54 -22.87 1.43
CA CYS A 117 25.79 -21.70 1.89
C CYS A 117 25.74 -21.49 3.41
N GLY A 118 26.47 -22.30 4.20
CA GLY A 118 26.52 -22.17 5.65
C GLY A 118 27.09 -20.83 6.11
N GLU A 119 28.08 -20.29 5.42
CA GLU A 119 28.68 -18.98 5.77
C GLU A 119 27.67 -17.84 5.62
N GLU A 120 26.97 -17.78 4.49
CA GLU A 120 25.95 -16.76 4.23
C GLU A 120 24.80 -16.83 5.23
N PHE A 121 24.35 -18.05 5.57
CA PHE A 121 23.32 -18.24 6.57
C PHE A 121 23.79 -17.79 7.97
N MET A 122 25.03 -18.12 8.35
CA MET A 122 25.58 -17.69 9.63
C MET A 122 25.72 -16.17 9.73
N LYS A 123 26.11 -15.48 8.65
CA LYS A 123 26.13 -14.00 8.62
C LYS A 123 24.75 -13.40 8.84
N PHE A 124 23.72 -13.97 8.22
CA PHE A 124 22.33 -13.55 8.46
C PHE A 124 21.94 -13.74 9.94
N LEU A 125 22.22 -14.91 10.52
CA LEU A 125 21.94 -15.18 11.93
C LEU A 125 22.70 -14.23 12.87
N GLU A 126 23.98 -13.97 12.59
CA GLU A 126 24.80 -13.03 13.35
C GLU A 126 24.21 -11.62 13.32
N CYS A 127 23.75 -11.14 12.16
CA CYS A 127 23.05 -9.87 12.06
C CYS A 127 21.80 -9.85 12.94
N VAL A 128 20.94 -10.88 12.84
CA VAL A 128 19.70 -10.95 13.61
C VAL A 128 19.95 -10.92 15.11
N MET A 129 20.94 -11.70 15.57
CA MET A 129 21.30 -11.78 16.98
C MET A 129 21.90 -10.47 17.51
N SER A 130 22.82 -9.86 16.75
CA SER A 130 23.53 -8.64 17.17
C SER A 130 22.64 -7.41 17.18
N THR A 131 21.75 -7.28 16.20
CA THR A 131 20.83 -6.14 16.07
C THR A 131 19.56 -6.32 16.90
N GLY A 132 19.25 -7.55 17.31
CA GLY A 132 17.94 -7.87 17.87
C GLY A 132 16.81 -7.70 16.86
N CYS A 133 17.10 -7.74 15.54
CA CYS A 133 16.07 -7.71 14.51
C CYS A 133 14.99 -8.76 14.80
N PHE A 134 13.75 -8.39 14.51
CA PHE A 134 12.55 -9.20 14.77
C PHE A 134 12.20 -9.41 16.26
N ARG A 135 12.96 -8.86 17.22
CA ARG A 135 12.48 -8.74 18.59
C ARG A 135 11.36 -7.70 18.64
N ARG A 136 10.25 -8.06 19.29
CA ARG A 136 9.20 -7.10 19.62
C ARG A 136 9.71 -6.11 20.64
N SER A 137 9.25 -4.87 20.55
CA SER A 137 9.52 -3.89 21.61
C SER A 137 8.84 -4.34 22.92
N PRO A 138 9.38 -3.97 24.09
CA PRO A 138 8.74 -4.28 25.37
C PRO A 138 7.29 -3.74 25.46
N GLU A 139 7.00 -2.61 24.83
CA GLU A 139 5.65 -2.02 24.78
C GLU A 139 4.67 -2.88 23.95
N GLU A 140 5.10 -3.42 22.80
CA GLU A 140 4.29 -4.34 22.00
C GLU A 140 4.06 -5.68 22.71
N GLU A 141 5.04 -6.15 23.49
CA GLU A 141 4.88 -7.34 24.33
C GLU A 141 3.93 -7.13 25.52
N LEU A 142 3.78 -5.89 26.00
CA LEU A 142 2.83 -5.52 27.05
C LEU A 142 1.41 -5.34 26.49
N ASN A 143 1.27 -4.76 25.30
CA ASN A 143 -0.02 -4.54 24.67
C ASN A 143 -0.63 -5.85 24.13
N SER A 144 0.16 -6.73 23.52
CA SER A 144 -0.32 -8.05 23.08
C SER A 144 -0.83 -8.95 24.22
N LYS A 145 -0.36 -8.73 25.46
CA LYS A 145 -0.88 -9.44 26.65
C LYS A 145 -2.21 -8.86 27.16
N LYS A 146 -2.50 -7.57 26.90
CA LYS A 146 -3.75 -6.93 27.33
C LYS A 146 -4.93 -7.27 26.42
N ASP A 147 -4.69 -7.53 25.14
CA ASP A 147 -5.74 -7.90 24.19
C ASP A 147 -6.11 -9.40 24.24
N SER A 148 -5.52 -10.15 25.18
CA SER A 148 -5.72 -11.60 25.37
C SER A 148 -6.63 -11.96 26.55
N ASP A 149 -7.10 -10.98 27.32
CA ASP A 149 -8.04 -11.11 28.45
C ASP A 149 -9.40 -10.46 28.11
#